data_AF-A0A954SJW1-F1
#
_entry.id   AF-A0A954SJW1-F1
#
_cell.length_a   1.000
_cell.length_b   1.000
_cell.length_c   1.000
_cell.angle_alpha   90.00
_cell.angle_beta   90.00
_cell.angle_gamma   90.00
#
_symmetry.space_group_name_H-M   'P 1'
#
loop_
_entity.id
_entity.type
_entity.pdbx_description
1 polymer ?
#
loop_
_entity_poly.entity_id
_entity_poly.type
_entity_poly.pdbx_seq_one_letter_code
_entity_poly.pdbx_strand_id
1 'polypeptide(L)'
;MELLNAIWNLVLALVAVVVTLLQSLVPWLPLIAWVAFWLLAVNWAKLYPALMQRGGIVGVLLIGLMTILVWGVIAPPDGGQYALFGLQVSNFVGKTVFVTGLFVIGAMCGSVQLSGMVAPCCLFEEPVVEEEHGHGHDDHH
;
A
#
# COMPACT_ATOMS: atom_id res chain seq x y z
N MET A 1 -50.62 5.19 12.45
CA MET A 1 -49.51 5.95 13.08
C MET A 1 -48.38 5.02 13.50
N GLU A 2 -48.66 3.93 14.22
CA GLU A 2 -47.67 2.89 14.61
C GLU A 2 -46.82 2.32 13.45
N LEU A 3 -47.47 1.88 12.35
CA LEU A 3 -46.78 1.34 11.17
C LEU A 3 -45.86 2.34 10.47
N LEU A 4 -46.25 3.61 10.40
CA LEU A 4 -45.46 4.67 9.78
C LEU A 4 -44.20 4.97 10.62
N ASN A 5 -44.34 4.99 11.96
CA ASN A 5 -43.22 5.13 12.88
C ASN A 5 -42.27 3.93 12.79
N ALA A 6 -42.80 2.70 12.67
CA ALA A 6 -41.98 1.50 12.53
C ALA A 6 -41.15 1.51 11.24
N ILE A 7 -41.76 1.90 10.10
CA ILE A 7 -41.05 2.03 8.81
C ILE A 7 -40.01 3.14 8.88
N TRP A 8 -40.34 4.28 9.49
CA TRP A 8 -39.40 5.39 9.64
C TRP A 8 -38.20 5.01 10.50
N ASN A 9 -38.44 4.31 11.61
CA ASN A 9 -37.37 3.79 12.47
C ASN A 9 -36.50 2.74 11.76
N LEU A 10 -37.10 1.90 10.90
CA LEU A 10 -36.35 0.95 10.08
C LEU A 10 -35.39 1.68 9.12
N VAL A 11 -35.87 2.73 8.44
CA VAL A 11 -35.04 3.54 7.53
C VAL A 11 -33.90 4.23 8.29
N LEU A 12 -34.20 4.85 9.44
CA LEU A 12 -33.17 5.47 10.30
C LEU A 12 -32.13 4.45 10.78
N ALA A 13 -32.56 3.25 11.17
CA ALA A 13 -31.65 2.18 11.57
C ALA A 13 -30.77 1.74 10.40
N LEU A 14 -31.32 1.61 9.19
CA LEU A 14 -30.55 1.24 7.99
C LEU A 14 -29.48 2.30 7.67
N VAL A 15 -29.85 3.58 7.73
CA VAL A 15 -28.91 4.69 7.53
C VAL A 15 -27.84 4.70 8.62
N ALA A 16 -28.22 4.51 9.89
CA ALA A 16 -27.29 4.45 11.01
C ALA A 16 -26.27 3.31 10.84
N VAL A 17 -26.71 2.14 10.36
CA VAL A 17 -25.81 1.02 10.04
C VAL A 17 -24.82 1.41 8.95
N VAL A 18 -25.28 2.02 7.86
CA VAL A 18 -24.39 2.49 6.77
C VAL A 18 -23.40 3.54 7.27
N VAL A 19 -23.84 4.53 8.04
CA VAL A 19 -22.96 5.55 8.61
C VAL A 19 -21.93 4.94 9.55
N THR A 20 -22.35 4.00 10.40
CA THR A 20 -21.45 3.30 11.33
C THR A 20 -20.40 2.49 10.58
N LEU A 21 -20.80 1.80 9.51
CA LEU A 21 -19.89 1.10 8.60
C LEU A 21 -18.87 2.07 7.99
N LEU A 22 -19.33 3.20 7.43
CA LEU A 22 -18.43 4.19 6.83
C LEU A 22 -17.47 4.80 7.86
N GLN A 23 -17.95 5.17 9.04
CA GLN A 23 -17.11 5.67 10.13
C GLN A 23 -16.07 4.64 10.58
N SER A 24 -16.44 3.35 10.55
CA SER A 24 -15.50 2.26 10.84
C SER A 24 -14.41 2.14 9.78
N LEU A 25 -14.68 2.48 8.51
CA LEU A 25 -13.70 2.48 7.43
C LEU A 25 -12.74 3.69 7.46
N VAL A 26 -13.17 4.86 7.95
CA VAL A 26 -12.36 6.09 8.00
C VAL A 26 -10.93 5.87 8.54
N PRO A 27 -10.70 5.22 9.70
CA PRO A 27 -9.35 5.01 10.21
C PRO A 27 -8.48 4.10 9.33
N TRP A 28 -9.08 3.29 8.46
CA TRP A 28 -8.38 2.38 7.55
C TRP A 28 -8.14 2.96 6.16
N LEU A 29 -8.74 4.12 5.83
CA LEU A 29 -8.55 4.79 4.54
C LEU A 29 -7.06 4.98 4.18
N PRO A 30 -6.16 5.38 5.10
CA PRO A 30 -4.74 5.51 4.77
C PRO A 30 -4.12 4.18 4.32
N LEU A 31 -4.51 3.07 4.96
CA LEU A 31 -4.00 1.74 4.61
C LEU A 31 -4.57 1.25 3.27
N ILE A 32 -5.86 1.49 3.02
CA ILE A 32 -6.50 1.17 1.74
C ILE A 32 -5.85 1.98 0.61
N ALA A 33 -5.61 3.28 0.84
CA ALA A 33 -4.93 4.15 -0.11
C ALA A 33 -3.49 3.70 -0.36
N TRP A 34 -2.77 3.24 0.69
CA TRP A 34 -1.43 2.67 0.54
C TRP A 34 -1.43 1.44 -0.36
N VAL A 35 -2.35 0.49 -0.13
CA VAL A 35 -2.49 -0.70 -0.98
C VAL A 35 -2.84 -0.31 -2.42
N ALA A 36 -3.81 0.58 -2.62
CA ALA A 36 -4.21 1.06 -3.93
C ALA A 36 -3.06 1.76 -4.68
N PHE A 37 -2.26 2.57 -3.97
CA PHE A 37 -1.08 3.22 -4.53
C PHE A 37 -0.06 2.18 -5.04
N TRP A 38 0.30 1.19 -4.23
CA TRP A 38 1.28 0.18 -4.64
C TRP A 38 0.75 -0.78 -5.72
N LEU A 39 -0.57 -0.97 -5.80
CA LEU A 39 -1.20 -1.87 -6.76
C LEU A 39 -1.55 -1.20 -8.10
N LEU A 40 -1.85 0.10 -8.12
CA LEU A 40 -2.33 0.80 -9.32
C LEU A 40 -1.39 1.90 -9.80
N ALA A 41 -0.71 2.60 -8.89
CA ALA A 41 0.13 3.76 -9.23
C ALA A 41 1.60 3.39 -9.46
N VAL A 42 2.08 2.29 -8.87
CA VAL A 42 3.46 1.85 -8.99
C VAL A 42 3.57 0.69 -9.99
N ASN A 43 4.44 0.84 -11.00
CA ASN A 43 4.80 -0.23 -11.91
C ASN A 43 5.97 -1.04 -11.34
N TRP A 44 5.67 -2.21 -10.77
CA TRP A 44 6.68 -3.07 -10.17
C TRP A 44 7.64 -3.73 -11.16
N ALA A 45 7.27 -3.85 -12.44
CA ALA A 45 8.18 -4.38 -13.47
C ALA A 45 9.38 -3.43 -13.70
N LYS A 46 9.17 -2.11 -13.57
CA LYS A 46 10.25 -1.11 -13.65
C LYS A 46 10.93 -0.88 -12.31
N LEU A 47 10.17 -0.94 -11.21
CA LEU A 47 10.69 -0.68 -9.88
C LEU A 47 11.60 -1.81 -9.36
N TYR A 48 11.25 -3.08 -9.63
CA TYR A 48 12.01 -4.24 -9.18
C TYR A 48 13.49 -4.22 -9.63
N PRO A 49 13.82 -4.06 -10.93
CA PRO A 49 15.22 -3.99 -11.36
C PRO A 49 15.94 -2.76 -10.77
N ALA A 50 15.25 -1.62 -10.60
CA ALA A 50 15.85 -0.45 -9.95
C ALA A 50 16.21 -0.71 -8.48
N LEU A 51 15.36 -1.41 -7.73
CA LEU A 51 15.62 -1.74 -6.33
C LEU A 51 16.69 -2.81 -6.17
N MET A 52 16.59 -3.89 -6.94
CA MET A 52 17.39 -5.10 -6.73
C MET A 52 18.69 -5.12 -7.52
N GLN A 53 18.67 -4.67 -8.79
CA GLN A 53 19.84 -4.73 -9.67
C GLN A 53 20.71 -3.48 -9.57
N ARG A 54 20.10 -2.31 -9.33
CA ARG A 54 20.81 -1.03 -9.18
C ARG A 54 21.09 -0.63 -7.73
N GLY A 55 20.79 -1.52 -6.77
CA GLY A 55 21.07 -1.30 -5.34
C GLY A 55 20.18 -0.27 -4.64
N GLY A 56 19.06 0.13 -5.23
CA GLY A 56 18.12 1.09 -4.64
C GLY A 56 17.54 0.66 -3.29
N ILE A 57 17.63 -0.62 -2.94
CA ILE A 57 17.16 -1.17 -1.66
C ILE A 57 17.80 -0.48 -0.44
N VAL A 58 19.06 -0.04 -0.53
CA VAL A 58 19.75 0.65 0.58
C VAL A 58 19.06 1.98 0.89
N GLY A 59 18.67 2.72 -0.14
CA GLY A 59 17.92 3.97 0.03
C GLY A 59 16.57 3.73 0.70
N VAL A 60 15.86 2.67 0.30
CA VAL A 60 14.57 2.29 0.91
C VAL A 60 14.73 1.94 2.39
N LEU A 61 15.77 1.17 2.74
CA LEU A 61 16.06 0.82 4.13
C LEU A 61 16.42 2.05 4.98
N LEU A 62 17.21 2.97 4.44
CA LEU A 62 17.55 4.22 5.12
C LEU A 62 16.32 5.12 5.33
N ILE A 63 15.44 5.21 4.34
CA ILE A 63 14.16 5.92 4.48
C ILE A 63 13.32 5.26 5.56
N GLY A 64 13.19 3.92 5.54
CA GLY A 64 12.48 3.18 6.57
C GLY A 64 13.01 3.43 7.98
N LEU A 65 14.34 3.42 8.14
CA LEU A 65 15.00 3.75 9.40
C LEU A 65 14.67 5.18 9.86
N MET A 66 14.76 6.16 8.97
CA MET A 66 14.40 7.55 9.27
C MET A 66 12.93 7.67 9.66
N THR A 67 12.02 6.98 8.96
CA THR A 67 10.59 6.96 9.31
C THR A 67 10.36 6.41 10.71
N ILE A 68 11.04 5.32 11.09
CA ILE A 68 10.94 4.75 12.45
C ILE A 68 11.41 5.75 13.50
N LEU A 69 12.55 6.41 13.27
CA LEU A 69 13.12 7.37 14.21
C LEU A 69 12.22 8.61 14.37
N VAL A 70 11.80 9.20 13.25
CA VAL A 70 10.94 10.39 13.24
C VAL A 70 9.58 10.07 13.88
N TRP A 71 8.96 8.95 13.53
CA TRP A 71 7.68 8.55 14.10
C TRP A 71 7.78 8.19 15.59
N GLY A 72 8.90 7.57 16.00
CA GLY A 72 9.18 7.27 17.39
C GLY A 72 9.25 8.53 18.28
N VAL A 73 9.71 9.66 17.74
CA VAL A 73 9.81 10.94 18.45
C VAL A 73 8.50 11.73 18.45
N ILE A 74 7.77 11.74 17.32
CA ILE A 74 6.56 12.58 17.17
C ILE A 74 5.37 12.05 17.98
N ALA A 75 5.22 10.73 18.08
CA ALA A 75 4.05 10.11 18.69
C ALA A 75 4.46 8.96 19.64
N PRO A 76 5.05 9.30 20.80
CA PRO A 76 5.30 8.32 21.85
C PRO A 76 3.97 7.82 22.42
N PRO A 77 3.82 6.51 22.68
CA PRO A 77 2.62 5.96 23.31
C PRO A 77 2.53 6.38 24.78
N ASP A 78 1.32 6.49 25.31
CA ASP A 78 1.08 6.75 26.73
C ASP A 78 1.65 5.58 27.57
N GLY A 79 2.73 5.86 28.32
CA GLY A 79 3.48 4.85 29.08
C GLY A 79 4.73 4.29 28.39
N GLY A 80 5.07 4.75 27.18
CA GLY A 80 6.35 4.45 26.50
C GLY A 80 6.49 3.03 25.92
N GLN A 81 5.44 2.20 26.04
CA GLN A 81 5.43 0.81 25.57
C GLN A 81 4.20 0.53 24.69
N TYR A 82 4.36 -0.39 23.73
CA TYR A 82 3.24 -0.96 22.96
C TYR A 82 2.97 -2.39 23.43
N ALA A 83 1.71 -2.74 23.63
CA ALA A 83 1.31 -4.13 23.78
C ALA A 83 1.14 -4.77 22.38
N LEU A 84 2.15 -5.51 21.92
CA LEU A 84 2.07 -6.31 20.70
C LEU A 84 1.90 -7.79 21.05
N PHE A 85 0.80 -8.41 20.63
CA PHE A 85 0.49 -9.83 20.88
C PHE A 85 0.60 -10.26 22.36
N GLY A 86 0.29 -9.34 23.29
CA GLY A 86 0.40 -9.58 24.74
C GLY A 86 1.78 -9.31 25.35
N LEU A 87 2.79 -8.96 24.55
CA LEU A 87 4.10 -8.51 25.01
C LEU A 87 4.20 -6.99 25.02
N GLN A 88 4.77 -6.44 26.08
CA GLN A 88 5.14 -5.02 26.14
C GLN A 88 6.47 -4.81 25.41
N VAL A 89 6.43 -4.15 24.26
CA VAL A 89 7.62 -3.81 23.48
C VAL A 89 7.91 -2.31 23.58
N SER A 90 9.19 -1.96 23.46
CA SER A 90 9.63 -0.56 23.40
C SER A 90 8.99 0.19 22.21
N ASN A 91 8.73 1.48 22.37
CA ASN A 91 8.19 2.37 21.34
C ASN A 91 8.85 2.15 19.96
N PHE A 92 10.18 2.20 19.89
CA PHE A 92 10.91 2.04 18.63
C PHE A 92 10.74 0.66 18.01
N VAL A 93 10.69 -0.40 18.82
CA VAL A 93 10.47 -1.76 18.34
C VAL A 93 9.08 -1.89 17.73
N GLY A 94 8.06 -1.33 18.39
CA GLY A 94 6.69 -1.31 17.84
C GLY A 94 6.61 -0.57 16.50
N LYS A 95 7.28 0.59 16.39
CA LYS A 95 7.36 1.38 15.16
C LYS A 95 8.09 0.63 14.04
N THR A 96 9.16 -0.09 14.35
CA THR A 96 9.84 -0.97 13.39
C THR A 96 8.90 -2.02 12.81
N VAL A 97 8.07 -2.66 13.64
CA VAL A 97 7.09 -3.66 13.18
C VAL A 97 6.08 -3.02 12.22
N PHE A 98 5.53 -1.85 12.57
CA PHE A 98 4.56 -1.16 11.71
C PHE A 98 5.16 -0.73 10.37
N VAL A 99 6.34 -0.09 10.39
CA VAL A 99 7.01 0.37 9.16
C VAL A 99 7.41 -0.82 8.28
N THR A 100 7.91 -1.91 8.88
CA THR A 100 8.21 -3.14 8.15
C THR A 100 6.95 -3.74 7.53
N GLY A 101 5.82 -3.75 8.26
CA GLY A 101 4.53 -4.19 7.74
C GLY A 101 4.09 -3.41 6.51
N LEU A 102 4.25 -2.09 6.51
CA LEU A 102 3.93 -1.24 5.35
C LEU A 102 4.78 -1.58 4.11
N PHE A 103 6.06 -1.87 4.30
CA PHE A 103 6.93 -2.33 3.20
C PHE A 103 6.53 -3.71 2.69
N VAL A 104 6.21 -4.65 3.59
CA VAL A 104 5.74 -5.99 3.20
C VAL A 104 4.46 -5.90 2.39
N ILE A 105 3.50 -5.06 2.78
CA ILE A 105 2.27 -4.83 2.01
C ILE A 105 2.61 -4.33 0.60
N GLY A 106 3.53 -3.36 0.48
CA GLY A 106 3.98 -2.88 -0.83
C GLY A 106 4.58 -4.00 -1.68
N ALA A 107 5.50 -4.80 -1.11
CA ALA A 107 6.13 -5.92 -1.79
C ALA A 107 5.14 -7.04 -2.17
N MET A 108 4.13 -7.31 -1.34
CA MET A 108 3.05 -8.23 -1.68
C MET A 108 2.24 -7.72 -2.87
N CYS A 109 1.90 -6.43 -2.91
CA CYS A 109 1.22 -5.82 -4.06
C CYS A 109 2.05 -5.97 -5.35
N GLY A 110 3.36 -5.76 -5.26
CA GLY A 110 4.27 -6.00 -6.38
C GLY A 110 4.33 -7.44 -6.83
N SER A 111 4.34 -8.39 -5.89
CA SER A 111 4.31 -9.83 -6.21
C SER A 111 3.02 -10.20 -6.95
N VAL A 112 1.88 -9.63 -6.55
CA VAL A 112 0.57 -9.82 -7.20
C VAL A 112 0.57 -9.24 -8.62
N GLN A 113 1.13 -8.05 -8.83
CA GLN A 113 1.28 -7.46 -10.18
C GLN A 113 2.16 -8.33 -11.09
N LEU A 114 3.34 -8.74 -10.62
CA LEU A 114 4.29 -9.54 -11.40
C LEU A 114 3.77 -10.96 -11.72
N SER A 115 2.85 -11.47 -10.91
CA SER A 115 2.16 -12.74 -11.16
C SER A 115 1.11 -12.65 -12.29
N GLY A 116 0.86 -11.47 -12.85
CA GLY A 116 -0.09 -11.26 -13.95
C GLY A 116 -1.58 -11.29 -13.57
N MET A 117 -1.91 -11.51 -12.30
CA MET A 117 -3.30 -11.65 -11.83
C MET A 117 -4.14 -10.37 -11.95
N VAL A 118 -3.49 -9.20 -12.04
CA VAL A 118 -4.14 -7.88 -12.03
C VAL A 118 -3.87 -7.08 -13.31
N ALA A 119 -3.34 -7.74 -14.36
CA ALA A 119 -3.00 -7.11 -15.63
C ALA A 119 -4.10 -6.21 -16.24
N PRO A 120 -5.42 -6.55 -16.16
CA PRO A 120 -6.48 -5.68 -16.68
C PRO A 120 -6.75 -4.42 -15.85
N CYS A 121 -6.34 -4.38 -14.58
CA CYS A 121 -6.58 -3.25 -13.68
C CYS A 121 -5.36 -2.34 -13.51
N CYS A 122 -4.19 -2.77 -13.98
CA CYS A 122 -2.97 -1.96 -13.97
C CYS A 122 -3.01 -0.96 -15.13
N LEU A 123 -3.00 0.34 -14.82
CA LEU A 123 -3.09 1.45 -15.77
C LEU A 123 -1.77 1.70 -16.54
N PHE A 124 -1.00 0.66 -16.83
CA PHE A 124 0.29 0.77 -17.50
C PHE A 124 0.18 0.18 -18.90
N GLU A 125 -0.55 0.88 -19.77
CA GLU A 125 -0.46 0.64 -21.21
C GLU A 125 0.86 1.26 -21.68
N GLU A 126 1.85 0.42 -21.96
CA GLU A 126 3.09 0.89 -22.56
C GLU A 126 2.81 1.29 -24.01
N PRO A 127 3.16 2.52 -24.44
CA PRO A 127 3.11 2.83 -25.85
C PRO A 127 4.03 1.85 -26.58
N VAL A 128 3.49 1.17 -27.59
CA VAL A 128 4.26 0.35 -28.51
C VAL A 128 5.36 1.25 -29.09
N VAL A 129 6.58 1.12 -28.58
CA VAL A 129 7.74 1.66 -29.25
C VAL A 129 7.92 0.73 -30.43
N GLU A 130 7.46 1.15 -31.61
CA GLU A 130 7.85 0.53 -32.86
C GLU A 130 9.38 0.63 -32.92
N GLU A 131 10.07 -0.46 -32.56
CA GLU A 131 11.47 -0.62 -32.88
C GLU A 131 11.54 -0.63 -34.42
N GLU A 132 11.95 0.49 -35.02
CA GLU A 132 12.44 0.51 -36.38
C GLU A 132 13.56 -0.54 -36.47
N HIS A 133 13.22 -1.71 -37.01
CA HIS A 133 14.19 -2.71 -37.44
C HIS A 133 15.04 -2.11 -38.56
N GLY A 134 16.12 -1.42 -38.16
CA GLY A 134 17.25 -1.10 -39.01
C GLY A 134 17.97 -2.37 -39.44
N HIS A 135 17.42 -3.07 -40.44
CA HIS A 135 18.17 -4.03 -41.22
C HIS A 135 19.08 -3.28 -42.19
N GLY A 136 20.21 -2.80 -41.68
CA GLY A 136 21.38 -2.51 -42.50
C GLY A 136 21.92 -3.83 -43.05
N HIS A 137 21.67 -4.10 -44.32
CA HIS A 137 22.30 -5.19 -45.06
C HIS A 137 23.32 -4.57 -46.01
N ASP A 138 24.49 -4.27 -45.47
CA ASP A 138 25.72 -4.09 -46.23
C ASP A 138 26.74 -5.05 -45.63
N ASP A 139 27.11 -6.09 -46.38
CA ASP A 139 28.46 -6.62 -46.41
C ASP A 139 28.66 -7.52 -47.64
N HIS A 140 29.33 -6.92 -48.62
CA HIS A 140 30.34 -7.49 -49.53
C HIS A 140 30.72 -8.97 -49.35
N HIS A 141 30.55 -9.77 -50.41
CA HIS A 141 31.63 -10.50 -51.12
C HIS A 141 31.09 -11.29 -52.32
#